data_AF-X1CHU4-F1
#
_entry.id   AF-X1CHU4-F1
#
_cell.length_a   1.000
_cell.length_b   1.000
_cell.length_c   1.000
_cell.angle_alpha   90.00
_cell.angle_beta   90.00
_cell.angle_gamma   90.00
#
_symmetry.space_group_name_H-M   'P 1'
#
loop_
_entity.id
_entity.type
_entity.pdbx_description
1 polymer ?
#
loop_
_entity_poly.entity_id
_entity_poly.type
_entity_poly.pdbx_seq_one_letter_code
_entity_poly.pdbx_strand_id
1 'polypeptide(L)'
;LTVSLDALDGETFKSMNGINFAPESVLKAIDTAASIGLAPVKINMVVKRGVNDNAVLSAARHFRGTGHVLRFIEYMDVGNSNKWQMSEVISAAEIRNIIGQEYSIEPVSPDYHGEVAQKWRYADGGGEI
;
A
#
# COMPACT_ATOMS: atom_id res chain seq x y z
N LEU A 1 -8.67 4.36 -11.11
CA LEU A 1 -9.45 4.05 -9.88
C LEU A 1 -8.48 3.93 -8.71
N THR A 2 -8.88 4.34 -7.50
CA THR A 2 -8.12 4.11 -6.27
C THR A 2 -8.95 3.28 -5.30
N VAL A 3 -8.34 2.28 -4.65
CA VAL A 3 -8.99 1.39 -3.68
C VAL A 3 -8.11 1.31 -2.42
N SER A 4 -8.72 1.29 -1.23
CA SER A 4 -7.99 1.06 0.02
C SER A 4 -7.97 -0.42 0.37
N LEU A 5 -6.79 -0.95 0.71
CA LEU A 5 -6.58 -2.32 1.16
C LEU A 5 -5.40 -2.35 2.12
N ASP A 6 -5.69 -2.36 3.43
CA ASP A 6 -4.65 -2.22 4.45
C ASP A 6 -4.00 -3.55 4.86
N ALA A 7 -4.60 -4.69 4.51
CA ALA A 7 -4.03 -6.02 4.72
C ALA A 7 -4.67 -7.04 3.78
N LEU A 8 -3.95 -8.14 3.53
CA LEU A 8 -4.45 -9.27 2.73
C LEU A 8 -5.17 -10.32 3.58
N ASP A 9 -4.84 -10.42 4.88
CA ASP A 9 -5.52 -11.32 5.81
C ASP A 9 -6.74 -10.65 6.45
N GLY A 10 -7.77 -11.46 6.68
CA GLY A 10 -9.06 -10.96 7.16
C GLY A 10 -9.03 -10.43 8.60
N GLU A 11 -8.12 -10.90 9.45
CA GLU A 11 -8.05 -10.46 10.85
C GLU A 11 -7.49 -9.03 10.94
N THR A 12 -6.33 -8.80 10.34
CA THR A 12 -5.70 -7.47 10.29
C THR A 12 -6.55 -6.49 9.50
N PHE A 13 -7.13 -6.91 8.38
CA PHE A 13 -7.95 -6.02 7.57
C PHE A 13 -9.20 -5.52 8.35
N LYS A 14 -9.86 -6.42 9.11
CA LYS A 14 -11.03 -6.05 9.93
C LYS A 14 -10.65 -5.18 11.13
N SER A 15 -9.48 -5.40 11.73
CA SER A 15 -9.03 -4.56 12.84
C SER A 15 -8.76 -3.12 12.38
N MET A 16 -8.33 -2.94 11.13
CA MET A 16 -8.01 -1.63 10.55
C MET A 16 -9.21 -0.88 9.97
N ASN A 17 -10.10 -1.57 9.26
CA ASN A 17 -11.22 -0.91 8.58
C ASN A 17 -12.39 -0.55 9.53
N GLY A 18 -12.41 -1.08 10.76
CA GLY A 18 -13.44 -0.82 11.77
C GLY A 18 -14.84 -1.39 11.43
N ILE A 19 -14.95 -2.19 10.36
CA ILE A 19 -16.20 -2.81 9.90
C ILE A 19 -15.97 -4.29 9.58
N ASN A 20 -16.98 -5.14 9.67
CA ASN A 20 -16.82 -6.56 9.34
C ASN A 20 -16.84 -6.80 7.81
N PHE A 21 -15.92 -6.16 7.09
CA PHE A 21 -15.71 -6.31 5.64
C PHE A 21 -14.43 -7.11 5.37
N ALA A 22 -14.48 -7.99 4.37
CA ALA A 22 -13.43 -8.96 4.10
C ALA A 22 -12.52 -8.50 2.94
N PRO A 23 -11.19 -8.70 3.02
CA PRO A 23 -10.25 -8.25 1.99
C PRO A 23 -10.47 -8.94 0.64
N GLU A 24 -11.01 -10.16 0.62
CA GLU A 24 -11.30 -10.92 -0.61
C GLU A 24 -12.32 -10.21 -1.49
N SER A 25 -13.29 -9.51 -0.88
CA SER A 25 -14.26 -8.70 -1.62
C SER A 25 -13.61 -7.49 -2.28
N VAL A 26 -12.61 -6.89 -1.63
CA VAL A 26 -11.83 -5.77 -2.18
C VAL A 26 -10.97 -6.26 -3.35
N LEU A 27 -10.26 -7.36 -3.17
CA LEU A 27 -9.43 -7.99 -4.20
C LEU A 27 -10.25 -8.33 -5.45
N LYS A 28 -11.43 -8.96 -5.27
CA LYS A 28 -12.36 -9.23 -6.37
C LYS A 28 -12.81 -7.96 -7.10
N ALA A 29 -13.01 -6.86 -6.37
CA ALA A 29 -13.38 -5.58 -6.97
C ALA A 29 -12.22 -4.96 -7.77
N ILE A 30 -10.98 -5.12 -7.29
CA ILE A 30 -9.76 -4.71 -8.02
C ILE A 30 -9.66 -5.48 -9.34
N ASP A 31 -9.78 -6.80 -9.31
CA ASP A 31 -9.74 -7.65 -10.51
C ASP A 31 -10.85 -7.29 -11.50
N THR A 32 -12.07 -7.09 -10.98
CA THR A 32 -13.22 -6.68 -11.80
C THR A 32 -12.96 -5.34 -12.48
N ALA A 33 -12.49 -4.34 -11.73
CA ALA A 33 -12.16 -3.02 -12.27
C ALA A 33 -11.08 -3.11 -13.36
N ALA A 34 -10.04 -3.91 -13.13
CA ALA A 34 -9.00 -4.16 -14.12
C ALA A 34 -9.58 -4.76 -15.41
N SER A 35 -10.44 -5.77 -15.29
CA SER A 35 -11.03 -6.49 -16.43
C SER A 35 -11.93 -5.63 -17.32
N ILE A 36 -12.54 -4.57 -16.77
CA ILE A 36 -13.40 -3.65 -17.52
C ILE A 36 -12.66 -2.41 -18.02
N GLY A 37 -11.32 -2.41 -18.00
CA GLY A 37 -10.50 -1.35 -18.55
C GLY A 37 -10.22 -0.18 -17.61
N LEU A 38 -10.42 -0.34 -16.29
CA LEU A 38 -10.06 0.68 -15.30
C LEU A 38 -8.62 0.53 -14.76
N ALA A 39 -7.82 -0.34 -15.37
CA ALA A 39 -6.41 -0.49 -15.07
C ALA A 39 -5.59 0.75 -15.55
N PRO A 40 -4.50 1.10 -14.85
CA PRO A 40 -4.05 0.53 -13.58
C PRO A 40 -4.94 0.97 -12.41
N VAL A 41 -5.28 0.03 -11.53
CA VAL A 41 -5.90 0.34 -10.23
C VAL A 41 -4.77 0.74 -9.28
N LYS A 42 -4.99 1.84 -8.54
CA LYS A 42 -4.10 2.30 -7.47
C LYS A 42 -4.59 1.73 -6.15
N ILE A 43 -3.75 1.04 -5.41
CA ILE A 43 -4.09 0.46 -4.11
C ILE A 43 -3.41 1.30 -3.04
N ASN A 44 -4.18 1.80 -2.07
CA ASN A 44 -3.65 2.49 -0.91
C ASN A 44 -3.62 1.54 0.27
N MET A 45 -2.45 1.41 0.89
CA MET A 45 -2.25 0.67 2.13
C MET A 45 -1.71 1.63 3.18
N VAL A 46 -2.52 1.96 4.18
CA VAL A 46 -2.02 2.66 5.38
C VAL A 46 -1.22 1.65 6.21
N VAL A 47 -0.01 2.00 6.61
CA VAL A 47 0.84 1.10 7.39
C VAL A 47 1.05 1.65 8.80
N LYS A 48 0.70 0.84 9.79
CA LYS A 48 0.81 1.13 11.22
C LYS A 48 1.70 0.08 11.88
N ARG A 49 2.73 0.54 12.59
CA ARG A 49 3.69 -0.32 13.30
C ARG A 49 2.98 -1.14 14.38
N GLY A 50 3.31 -2.43 14.45
CA GLY A 50 2.73 -3.39 15.38
C GLY A 50 1.32 -3.85 15.00
N VAL A 51 0.80 -3.44 13.83
CA VAL A 51 -0.54 -3.82 13.36
C VAL A 51 -0.44 -4.54 12.02
N ASN A 52 0.09 -3.90 10.99
CA ASN A 52 0.17 -4.46 9.64
C ASN A 52 1.51 -4.19 8.93
N ASP A 53 2.54 -3.73 9.66
CA ASP A 53 3.87 -3.49 9.10
C ASP A 53 4.54 -4.77 8.57
N ASN A 54 4.20 -5.92 9.15
CA ASN A 54 4.57 -7.24 8.63
C ASN A 54 3.94 -7.57 7.26
N ALA A 55 2.85 -6.89 6.88
CA ALA A 55 2.14 -7.11 5.62
C ALA A 55 2.72 -6.29 4.45
N VAL A 56 3.69 -5.40 4.69
CA VAL A 56 4.32 -4.59 3.64
C VAL A 56 4.88 -5.46 2.52
N LEU A 57 5.66 -6.48 2.87
CA LEU A 57 6.31 -7.34 1.87
C LEU A 57 5.31 -8.28 1.18
N SER A 58 4.30 -8.76 1.90
CA SER A 58 3.27 -9.63 1.30
C SER A 58 2.39 -8.85 0.31
N ALA A 59 2.02 -7.60 0.63
CA ALA A 59 1.32 -6.71 -0.29
C ALA A 59 2.17 -6.38 -1.52
N ALA A 60 3.45 -6.01 -1.33
CA ALA A 60 4.38 -5.75 -2.43
C ALA A 60 4.49 -6.96 -3.36
N ARG A 61 4.68 -8.16 -2.80
CA ARG A 61 4.73 -9.42 -3.56
C ARG A 61 3.43 -9.72 -4.30
N HIS A 62 2.28 -9.45 -3.69
CA HIS A 62 0.98 -9.73 -4.27
C HIS A 62 0.68 -8.87 -5.51
N PHE A 63 0.96 -7.56 -5.45
CA PHE A 63 0.67 -6.64 -6.55
C PHE A 63 1.79 -6.54 -7.59
N ARG A 64 3.01 -6.96 -7.27
CA ARG A 64 4.11 -7.02 -8.25
C ARG A 64 3.74 -7.91 -9.44
N GLY A 65 3.90 -7.38 -10.64
CA GLY A 65 3.59 -8.05 -11.91
C GLY A 65 2.12 -8.00 -12.33
N THR A 66 1.23 -7.44 -11.50
CA THR A 66 -0.21 -7.33 -11.82
C THR A 66 -0.54 -6.13 -12.72
N GLY A 67 0.40 -5.17 -12.85
CA GLY A 67 0.17 -3.89 -13.50
C GLY A 67 -0.61 -2.89 -12.64
N HIS A 68 -0.96 -3.24 -11.40
CA HIS A 68 -1.48 -2.30 -10.41
C HIS A 68 -0.35 -1.53 -9.72
N VAL A 69 -0.71 -0.36 -9.16
CA VAL A 69 0.23 0.50 -8.43
C VAL A 69 -0.12 0.45 -6.95
N LEU A 70 0.75 -0.12 -6.13
CA LEU A 70 0.57 -0.22 -4.69
C LEU A 70 1.26 0.95 -3.99
N ARG A 71 0.51 1.78 -3.28
CA ARG A 71 1.01 2.95 -2.56
C ARG A 71 0.92 2.73 -1.06
N PHE A 72 2.04 2.87 -0.39
CA PHE A 72 2.11 2.85 1.06
C PHE A 72 1.89 4.26 1.62
N ILE A 73 1.10 4.35 2.68
CA ILE A 73 0.77 5.62 3.35
C ILE A 73 1.18 5.49 4.82
N GLU A 74 1.97 6.46 5.29
CA GLU A 74 2.35 6.54 6.70
C GLU A 74 1.09 6.77 7.56
N TYR A 75 0.94 5.97 8.63
CA TYR A 75 -0.16 6.15 9.56
C TYR A 75 -0.14 7.53 10.23
N MET A 76 -1.30 8.19 10.24
CA MET A 76 -1.53 9.43 10.98
C MET A 76 -2.79 9.25 11.83
N ASP A 77 -2.69 9.54 13.12
CA ASP A 77 -3.87 9.59 13.99
C ASP A 77 -4.49 10.99 13.88
N VAL A 78 -5.52 11.10 13.03
CA VAL A 78 -6.27 12.34 12.83
C VAL A 78 -7.68 12.17 13.39
N GLY A 79 -7.95 12.82 14.54
CA GLY A 79 -9.23 12.75 15.23
C GLY A 79 -9.32 13.72 16.42
N ASN A 80 -10.40 13.66 17.21
CA ASN A 80 -10.58 14.53 18.39
C ASN A 80 -9.62 14.21 19.56
N SER A 81 -8.89 13.09 19.46
CA SER A 81 -7.88 12.68 20.44
C SER A 81 -6.53 12.92 19.78
N ASN A 82 -5.78 13.95 20.17
CA ASN A 82 -4.42 14.20 19.67
C ASN A 82 -3.42 13.15 20.20
N LYS A 83 -3.68 11.85 19.99
CA LYS A 83 -2.89 10.73 20.50
C LYS A 83 -1.93 10.17 19.46
N TRP A 84 -1.61 10.95 18.43
CA TRP A 84 -0.63 10.58 17.42
C TRP A 84 0.72 10.27 18.08
N GLN A 85 1.16 9.02 17.91
CA GLN A 85 2.40 8.53 18.46
C GLN A 85 3.33 8.11 17.34
N MET A 86 4.52 8.71 17.30
CA MET A 86 5.57 8.35 16.34
C MET A 86 6.01 6.89 16.45
N SER A 87 5.83 6.26 17.62
CA SER A 87 6.09 4.83 17.82
C SER A 87 5.17 3.94 16.96
N GLU A 88 4.01 4.43 16.54
CA GLU A 88 3.06 3.70 15.68
C GLU A 88 3.31 3.96 14.17
N VAL A 89 4.17 4.93 13.84
CA VAL A 89 4.46 5.31 12.46
C VAL A 89 5.63 4.49 11.92
N ILE A 90 5.44 3.84 10.78
CA ILE A 90 6.54 3.32 9.96
C ILE A 90 6.77 4.27 8.78
N SER A 91 7.99 4.80 8.68
CA SER A 91 8.31 5.82 7.68
C SER A 91 8.41 5.24 6.27
N ALA A 92 8.24 6.08 5.25
CA ALA A 92 8.46 5.70 3.86
C ALA A 92 9.89 5.16 3.64
N ALA A 93 10.89 5.66 4.36
CA ALA A 93 12.26 5.15 4.30
C ALA A 93 12.37 3.72 4.85
N GLU A 94 11.71 3.41 5.98
CA GLU A 94 11.66 2.07 6.54
C GLU A 94 10.92 1.10 5.60
N ILE A 95 9.77 1.50 5.04
CA ILE A 95 9.02 0.69 4.08
C ILE A 95 9.88 0.37 2.86
N ARG A 96 10.56 1.37 2.29
CA ARG A 96 11.50 1.17 1.18
C ARG A 96 12.62 0.21 1.53
N ASN A 97 13.17 0.30 2.74
CA ASN A 97 14.22 -0.61 3.19
C ASN A 97 13.70 -2.04 3.32
N ILE A 98 12.48 -2.25 3.84
CA ILE A 98 11.85 -3.59 3.92
C ILE A 98 11.69 -4.19 2.52
N ILE A 99 11.17 -3.42 1.57
CA ILE A 99 11.00 -3.89 0.19
C ILE A 99 12.36 -4.11 -0.49
N GLY A 100 13.32 -3.21 -0.24
CA GLY A 100 14.68 -3.25 -0.77
C GLY A 100 15.53 -4.44 -0.30
N GLN A 101 15.14 -5.09 0.80
CA GLN A 101 15.78 -6.34 1.26
C GLN A 101 15.45 -7.53 0.36
N GLU A 102 14.28 -7.54 -0.29
CA GLU A 102 13.82 -8.63 -1.16
C GLU A 102 13.93 -8.27 -2.64
N TYR A 103 13.66 -7.02 -3.00
CA TYR A 103 13.55 -6.57 -4.38
C TYR A 103 14.46 -5.37 -4.68
N SER A 104 15.09 -5.39 -5.85
CA SER A 104 15.80 -4.20 -6.35
C SER A 104 14.78 -3.18 -6.84
N ILE A 105 14.72 -2.02 -6.18
CA ILE A 105 13.84 -0.92 -6.53
C ILE A 105 14.65 0.34 -6.85
N GLU A 106 14.15 1.14 -7.78
CA GLU A 106 14.79 2.39 -8.20
C GLU A 106 13.79 3.55 -8.18
N PRO A 107 14.24 4.78 -7.84
CA PRO A 107 13.36 5.93 -7.78
C PRO A 107 12.88 6.32 -9.18
N VAL A 108 11.64 6.79 -9.27
CA VAL A 108 11.03 7.32 -10.49
C VAL A 108 10.87 8.82 -10.35
N SER A 109 11.19 9.56 -11.42
CA SER A 109 10.99 11.01 -11.43
C SER A 109 9.50 11.35 -11.28
N PRO A 110 9.16 12.43 -10.56
CA PRO A 110 7.79 12.91 -10.47
C PRO A 110 7.19 13.18 -11.85
N ASP A 111 5.91 12.84 -12.02
CA ASP A 111 5.17 13.09 -13.26
C ASP A 111 4.85 14.60 -13.40
N TYR A 112 4.76 15.31 -12.28
CA TYR A 112 4.46 16.74 -12.23
C TYR A 112 5.09 17.44 -11.02
N HIS A 113 5.21 18.77 -11.11
CA HIS A 113 5.74 19.57 -10.01
C HIS A 113 4.82 19.52 -8.78
N GLY A 114 5.40 19.25 -7.61
CA GLY A 114 4.65 19.15 -6.35
C GLY A 114 3.93 17.81 -6.15
N GLU A 115 4.27 16.78 -6.92
CA GLU A 115 3.79 15.42 -6.65
C GLU A 115 4.18 14.97 -5.24
N VAL A 116 3.19 14.54 -4.46
CA VAL A 116 3.35 14.20 -3.04
C VAL A 116 3.90 12.79 -2.83
N ALA A 117 3.64 11.88 -3.78
CA ALA A 117 4.10 10.51 -3.70
C ALA A 117 5.55 10.40 -4.18
N GLN A 118 6.40 9.76 -3.38
CA GLN A 118 7.72 9.34 -3.82
C GLN A 118 7.56 8.02 -4.57
N LYS A 119 7.70 8.04 -5.90
CA LYS A 119 7.49 6.88 -6.76
C LYS A 119 8.75 6.02 -6.87
N TRP A 120 8.57 4.71 -6.81
CA TRP A 120 9.62 3.73 -7.02
C TRP A 120 9.14 2.65 -7.98
N ARG A 121 10.05 2.02 -8.71
CA ARG A 121 9.73 0.89 -9.58
C ARG A 121 10.65 -0.27 -9.32
N TYR A 122 10.15 -1.49 -9.56
CA TYR A 122 10.98 -2.68 -9.55
C TYR A 122 11.92 -2.67 -10.76
N ALA A 123 13.22 -2.85 -10.53
CA ALA A 123 14.25 -2.79 -11.58
C ALA A 123 14.07 -3.88 -12.66
N ASP A 124 13.34 -4.95 -12.33
CA ASP A 124 13.02 -6.05 -13.22
C ASP A 124 11.71 -5.85 -14.01
N GLY A 125 11.11 -4.67 -13.96
CA GLY A 125 9.87 -4.35 -14.67
C GLY A 125 8.61 -4.88 -13.99
N GLY A 126 8.70 -5.36 -12.74
CA GLY A 126 7.56 -5.86 -11.95
C GLY A 126 6.49 -4.83 -11.57
N GLY A 127 6.58 -3.58 -12.04
CA GLY A 127 5.61 -2.51 -11.77
C GLY A 127 6.15 -1.38 -10.88
N GLU A 128 5.23 -0.60 -10.33
CA GLU A 128 5.48 0.62 -9.56
C GLU A 128 4.87 0.52 -8.15
N ILE A 129 5.56 1.12 -7.17
CA ILE A 129 5.14 1.28 -5.78
C ILE A 129 5.38 2.70 -5.26
#